data_AF-A0A6S7KZJ9-F1
#
_entry.id   AF-A0A6S7KZJ9-F1
#
_cell.length_a   1.000
_cell.length_b   1.000
_cell.length_c   1.000
_cell.angle_alpha   90.00
_cell.angle_beta   90.00
_cell.angle_gamma   90.00
#
_symmetry.space_group_name_H-M   'P 1'
#
loop_
_entity.id
_entity.type
_entity.pdbx_description
1 polymer ?
#
loop_
_entity_poly.entity_id
_entity_poly.type
_entity_poly.pdbx_seq_one_letter_code
_entity_poly.pdbx_strand_id
1 'polypeptide(L)'
;ECAFQLAPSLHYMFTKSLRLSQIPSEWKLANIIPLHKKGVKEHVENYRPISLLSIVSKTLERCVLNHLYLRIQESVHSAQYGFISGRSTTSQLLSTLHKIGKDLDKGLQTDVVFMDISKAFDTVDHSKLLQKLRDFGLSGSLLLWFENYLSGRCQRVTVHGATSTSLPITSGVPQGSLLAPFLFSVYINDLPDNISISTGVGLYADDTKLHRCVQNRNDALALQSDIQSLHCWSNENIVRSGHYDQFETIMECSDQQSSVKSQQNARVNPTFYHGDNGYQREKASVPSTSAK
;
A
#
# COMPACT_ATOMS: atom_id res chain seq x y z
N GLU A 1 -15.85 -23.92 -22.15
CA GLU A 1 -16.41 -24.55 -23.36
C GLU A 1 -16.36 -23.63 -24.59
N CYS A 2 -16.65 -22.32 -24.50
CA CYS A 2 -16.56 -21.40 -25.66
C CYS A 2 -15.18 -20.74 -25.90
N ALA A 3 -14.11 -21.22 -25.27
CA ALA A 3 -12.81 -20.53 -25.27
C ALA A 3 -12.20 -20.44 -26.68
N PHE A 4 -12.31 -21.53 -27.47
CA PHE A 4 -11.77 -21.58 -28.83
C PHE A 4 -12.45 -20.58 -29.77
N GLN A 5 -13.75 -20.35 -29.59
CA GLN A 5 -14.54 -19.42 -30.40
C GLN A 5 -14.28 -17.96 -30.02
N LEU A 6 -14.07 -17.68 -28.72
CA LEU A 6 -13.84 -16.31 -28.23
C LEU A 6 -12.39 -15.85 -28.38
N ALA A 7 -11.43 -16.78 -28.34
CA ALA A 7 -10.00 -16.46 -28.34
C ALA A 7 -9.54 -15.63 -29.54
N PRO A 8 -9.95 -15.89 -30.81
CA PRO A 8 -9.52 -15.08 -31.96
C PRO A 8 -9.95 -13.62 -31.85
N SER A 9 -11.19 -13.35 -31.43
CA SER A 9 -11.69 -11.99 -31.26
C SER A 9 -11.01 -11.26 -30.11
N LEU A 10 -10.84 -11.93 -28.97
CA LEU A 10 -10.10 -11.39 -27.83
C LEU A 10 -8.64 -11.09 -28.21
N HIS A 11 -7.98 -12.02 -28.90
CA HIS A 11 -6.62 -11.85 -29.37
C HIS A 11 -6.48 -10.65 -30.32
N TYR A 12 -7.41 -10.48 -31.26
CA TYR A 12 -7.43 -9.31 -32.14
C TYR A 12 -7.57 -8.01 -31.34
N MET A 13 -8.52 -7.94 -30.40
CA MET A 13 -8.73 -6.75 -29.55
C MET A 13 -7.50 -6.44 -28.69
N PHE A 14 -6.91 -7.46 -28.06
CA PHE A 14 -5.73 -7.32 -27.20
C PHE A 14 -4.51 -6.86 -27.99
N THR A 15 -4.28 -7.48 -29.16
CA THR A 15 -3.19 -7.10 -30.05
C THR A 15 -3.35 -5.65 -30.52
N LYS A 16 -4.56 -5.25 -30.90
CA LYS A 16 -4.85 -3.88 -31.31
C LYS A 16 -4.65 -2.89 -30.16
N SER A 17 -5.14 -3.22 -28.96
CA SER A 17 -4.95 -2.40 -27.75
C SER A 17 -3.46 -2.17 -27.45
N LEU A 18 -2.66 -3.24 -27.43
CA LEU A 18 -1.23 -3.16 -27.13
C LEU A 18 -0.43 -2.45 -28.23
N ARG A 19 -0.74 -2.69 -29.52
CA ARG A 19 -0.07 -2.02 -30.64
C ARG A 19 -0.35 -0.51 -30.67
N LEU A 20 -1.60 -0.13 -30.40
CA LEU A 20 -2.01 1.28 -30.41
C LEU A 20 -1.78 1.98 -29.07
N SER A 21 -1.33 1.25 -28.04
CA SER A 21 -1.17 1.78 -26.68
C SER A 21 -2.46 2.38 -26.11
N GLN A 22 -3.61 1.78 -26.46
CA GLN A 22 -4.93 2.30 -26.13
C GLN A 22 -5.82 1.22 -25.50
N ILE A 23 -6.54 1.59 -24.46
CA ILE A 23 -7.53 0.77 -23.80
C ILE A 23 -8.92 1.28 -24.16
N PRO A 24 -9.85 0.40 -24.58
CA PRO A 24 -11.24 0.75 -24.80
C PRO A 24 -11.85 1.49 -23.59
N SER A 25 -12.57 2.56 -23.84
CA SER A 25 -13.16 3.40 -22.78
C SER A 25 -14.15 2.61 -21.92
N GLU A 26 -14.82 1.61 -22.49
CA GLU A 26 -15.73 0.71 -21.78
C GLU A 26 -15.02 -0.11 -20.71
N TRP A 27 -13.71 -0.35 -20.85
CA TRP A 27 -12.90 -1.10 -19.89
C TRP A 27 -12.35 -0.21 -18.77
N LYS A 28 -12.48 1.11 -18.91
CA LYS A 28 -12.01 2.11 -17.94
C LYS A 28 -13.04 2.47 -16.87
N LEU A 29 -14.27 1.96 -16.98
CA LEU A 29 -15.32 2.13 -15.97
C LEU A 29 -15.27 1.01 -14.91
N ALA A 30 -15.22 1.40 -13.65
CA ALA A 30 -15.33 0.52 -12.49
C ALA A 30 -16.72 0.64 -11.85
N ASN A 31 -17.40 -0.49 -11.65
CA ASN A 31 -18.61 -0.52 -10.79
C ASN A 31 -18.20 -0.93 -9.38
N ILE A 32 -18.32 -0.02 -8.43
CA ILE A 32 -17.99 -0.24 -7.02
C ILE A 32 -19.18 -0.88 -6.32
N ILE A 33 -18.98 -2.09 -5.80
CA ILE A 33 -19.94 -2.77 -4.95
C ILE A 33 -19.45 -2.68 -3.50
N PRO A 34 -20.17 -1.98 -2.61
CA PRO A 34 -19.80 -1.92 -1.21
C PRO A 34 -20.12 -3.26 -0.54
N LEU A 35 -19.09 -3.94 -0.04
CA LEU A 35 -19.20 -5.18 0.72
C LEU A 35 -19.06 -4.88 2.20
N HIS A 36 -20.09 -5.16 3.00
CA HIS A 36 -20.03 -4.97 4.45
C HIS A 36 -18.94 -5.87 5.07
N LYS A 37 -18.01 -5.27 5.83
CA LYS A 37 -16.88 -5.98 6.44
C LYS A 37 -17.18 -6.34 7.90
N LYS A 38 -17.50 -5.35 8.74
CA LYS A 38 -17.75 -5.50 10.19
C LYS A 38 -18.44 -4.26 10.74
N GLY A 39 -18.95 -4.31 11.97
CA GLY A 39 -19.51 -3.14 12.64
C GLY A 39 -20.87 -2.69 12.12
N VAL A 40 -21.26 -1.48 12.51
CA VAL A 40 -22.54 -0.83 12.24
C VAL A 40 -22.69 -0.49 10.75
N LYS A 41 -23.86 -0.74 10.15
CA LYS A 41 -24.08 -0.71 8.69
C LYS A 41 -24.26 0.69 8.11
N GLU A 42 -24.45 1.68 8.96
CA GLU A 42 -24.66 3.08 8.63
C GLU A 42 -23.34 3.82 8.37
N HIS A 43 -22.23 3.23 8.82
CA HIS A 43 -20.88 3.77 8.70
C HIS A 43 -20.20 3.28 7.42
N VAL A 44 -19.72 4.22 6.59
CA VAL A 44 -19.12 3.91 5.27
C VAL A 44 -17.78 3.17 5.43
N GLU A 45 -17.02 3.51 6.46
CA GLU A 45 -15.75 2.88 6.84
C GLU A 45 -15.86 1.38 7.15
N ASN A 46 -17.08 0.90 7.43
CA ASN A 46 -17.38 -0.50 7.68
C ASN A 46 -17.61 -1.31 6.40
N TYR A 47 -17.54 -0.68 5.23
CA TYR A 47 -17.64 -1.33 3.92
C TYR A 47 -16.29 -1.34 3.21
N ARG A 48 -16.03 -2.42 2.49
CA ARG A 48 -14.95 -2.52 1.53
C ARG A 48 -15.50 -2.24 0.13
N PRO A 49 -14.96 -1.26 -0.60
CA PRO A 49 -15.31 -1.10 -2.00
C PRO A 49 -14.70 -2.24 -2.81
N ILE A 50 -15.50 -2.92 -3.64
CA ILE A 50 -15.01 -3.92 -4.60
C ILE A 50 -15.25 -3.38 -6.00
N SER A 51 -14.18 -3.14 -6.77
CA SER A 51 -14.34 -2.70 -8.17
C SER A 51 -14.58 -3.89 -9.09
N LEU A 52 -15.76 -3.94 -9.68
CA LEU A 52 -16.07 -4.84 -10.78
C LEU A 52 -15.59 -4.21 -12.09
N LEU A 53 -14.42 -4.67 -12.53
CA LEU A 53 -13.83 -4.35 -13.82
C LEU A 53 -14.33 -5.28 -14.92
N SER A 54 -14.24 -4.81 -16.17
CA SER A 54 -14.48 -5.62 -17.37
C SER A 54 -13.71 -6.94 -17.32
N ILE A 55 -14.40 -8.06 -17.51
CA ILE A 55 -13.79 -9.40 -17.55
C ILE A 55 -12.75 -9.46 -18.69
N VAL A 56 -13.09 -8.86 -19.85
CA VAL A 56 -12.20 -8.78 -21.01
C VAL A 56 -10.92 -8.00 -20.67
N SER A 57 -11.05 -6.89 -19.95
CA SER A 57 -9.89 -6.13 -19.45
C SER A 57 -9.02 -6.99 -18.53
N LYS A 58 -9.62 -7.70 -17.57
CA LYS A 58 -8.89 -8.59 -16.65
C LYS A 58 -8.15 -9.71 -17.40
N THR A 59 -8.72 -10.24 -18.49
CA THR A 59 -8.01 -11.22 -19.32
C THR A 59 -6.78 -10.61 -19.99
N LEU A 60 -6.86 -9.39 -20.53
CA LEU A 60 -5.69 -8.67 -21.07
C LEU A 60 -4.66 -8.38 -19.98
N GLU A 61 -5.10 -7.91 -18.81
CA GLU A 61 -4.23 -7.65 -17.65
C GLU A 61 -3.45 -8.91 -17.26
N ARG A 62 -4.07 -10.09 -17.28
CA ARG A 62 -3.38 -11.36 -17.03
C ARG A 62 -2.28 -11.62 -18.06
N CYS A 63 -2.55 -11.42 -19.35
CA CYS A 63 -1.56 -11.59 -20.41
C CYS A 63 -0.37 -10.63 -20.23
N VAL A 64 -0.65 -9.36 -19.95
CA VAL A 64 0.37 -8.33 -19.71
C VAL A 64 1.18 -8.64 -18.46
N LEU A 65 0.53 -9.02 -17.36
CA LEU A 65 1.18 -9.38 -16.10
C LEU A 65 2.15 -10.55 -16.28
N ASN A 66 1.74 -11.62 -16.96
CA ASN A 66 2.60 -12.78 -17.20
C ASN A 66 3.87 -12.39 -17.97
N HIS A 67 3.76 -11.48 -18.94
CA HIS A 67 4.89 -10.97 -19.70
C HIS A 67 5.81 -10.07 -18.87
N LEU A 68 5.24 -9.20 -18.04
CA LEU A 68 5.99 -8.28 -17.18
C LEU A 68 6.73 -8.99 -16.06
N TYR A 69 6.08 -9.96 -15.42
CA TYR A 69 6.63 -10.68 -14.29
C TYR A 69 7.98 -11.32 -14.64
N LEU A 70 8.07 -11.94 -15.82
CA LEU A 70 9.31 -12.56 -16.32
C LEU A 70 10.46 -11.56 -16.50
N ARG A 71 10.16 -10.29 -16.81
CA ARG A 71 11.15 -9.25 -17.07
C ARG A 71 11.63 -8.52 -15.83
N ILE A 72 10.79 -8.47 -14.79
CA ILE A 72 10.95 -7.50 -13.69
C ILE A 72 11.23 -8.18 -12.36
N GLN A 73 10.95 -9.48 -12.23
CA GLN A 73 11.18 -10.23 -11.00
C GLN A 73 12.60 -10.08 -10.42
N GLU A 74 13.62 -9.93 -11.26
CA GLU A 74 15.02 -9.76 -10.82
C GLU A 74 15.34 -8.35 -10.31
N SER A 75 14.57 -7.35 -10.75
CA SER A 75 14.72 -5.95 -10.31
C SER A 75 13.93 -5.63 -9.04
N VAL A 76 13.10 -6.57 -8.57
CA VAL A 76 12.34 -6.40 -7.32
C VAL A 76 13.28 -6.52 -6.12
N HIS A 77 13.21 -5.55 -5.21
CA HIS A 77 14.05 -5.49 -4.03
C HIS A 77 13.92 -6.78 -3.20
N SER A 78 15.04 -7.25 -2.66
CA SER A 78 15.11 -8.43 -1.78
C SER A 78 14.23 -8.34 -0.52
N ALA A 79 13.82 -7.14 -0.12
CA ALA A 79 12.98 -6.88 1.04
C ALA A 79 11.48 -7.04 0.73
N GLN A 80 11.09 -7.16 -0.54
CA GLN A 80 9.70 -7.28 -0.96
C GLN A 80 9.24 -8.74 -0.97
N TYR A 81 8.32 -9.10 -0.08
CA TYR A 81 7.76 -10.46 0.00
C TYR A 81 6.31 -10.53 -0.52
N GLY A 82 5.65 -9.39 -0.71
CA GLY A 82 4.29 -9.31 -1.22
C GLY A 82 4.22 -9.47 -2.73
N PHE A 83 3.32 -10.33 -3.19
CA PHE A 83 3.02 -10.54 -4.61
C PHE A 83 4.20 -11.03 -5.48
N ILE A 84 5.25 -11.57 -4.86
CA ILE A 84 6.40 -12.16 -5.55
C ILE A 84 6.36 -13.68 -5.41
N SER A 85 6.50 -14.39 -6.54
CA SER A 85 6.53 -15.85 -6.56
C SER A 85 7.70 -16.37 -5.72
N GLY A 86 7.45 -17.41 -4.93
CA GLY A 86 8.44 -17.99 -4.02
C GLY A 86 8.68 -17.19 -2.73
N ARG A 87 8.04 -16.04 -2.55
CA ARG A 87 8.03 -15.30 -1.28
C ARG A 87 6.62 -15.33 -0.67
N SER A 88 6.55 -15.35 0.65
CA SER A 88 5.30 -15.45 1.40
C SER A 88 5.41 -14.68 2.71
N THR A 89 4.27 -14.43 3.36
CA THR A 89 4.23 -13.90 4.72
C THR A 89 5.04 -14.78 5.68
N THR A 90 4.96 -16.11 5.53
CA THR A 90 5.70 -17.06 6.35
C THR A 90 7.21 -16.93 6.17
N SER A 91 7.69 -16.81 4.93
CA SER A 91 9.13 -16.67 4.67
C SER A 91 9.66 -15.31 5.16
N GLN A 92 8.86 -14.25 5.07
CA GLN A 92 9.20 -12.95 5.64
C GLN A 92 9.29 -13.03 7.18
N LEU A 93 8.29 -13.63 7.83
CA LEU A 93 8.24 -13.81 9.27
C LEU A 93 9.43 -14.64 9.76
N LEU A 94 9.73 -15.77 9.12
CA LEU A 94 10.86 -16.63 9.46
C LEU A 94 12.20 -15.87 9.36
N SER A 95 12.38 -15.09 8.30
CA SER A 95 13.58 -14.25 8.11
C SER A 95 13.76 -13.23 9.24
N THR A 96 12.67 -12.59 9.67
CA THR A 96 12.69 -11.65 10.81
C THR A 96 12.96 -12.37 12.13
N LEU A 97 12.22 -13.44 12.44
CA LEU A 97 12.37 -14.18 13.69
C LEU A 97 13.76 -14.79 13.84
N HIS A 98 14.37 -15.26 12.75
CA HIS A 98 15.74 -15.77 12.75
C HIS A 98 16.77 -14.70 13.16
N LYS A 99 16.57 -13.45 12.73
CA LYS A 99 17.45 -12.33 13.11
C LYS A 99 17.25 -11.96 14.58
N ILE A 100 15.99 -11.81 15.01
CA ILE A 100 15.66 -11.53 16.41
C ILE A 100 16.21 -12.63 17.32
N GLY A 101 16.02 -13.90 16.97
CA GLY A 101 16.55 -15.03 17.74
C GLY A 101 18.07 -15.00 17.88
N LYS A 102 18.79 -14.65 16.79
CA LYS A 102 20.26 -14.51 16.82
C LYS A 102 20.75 -13.37 17.73
N ASP A 103 19.99 -12.28 17.81
CA ASP A 103 20.31 -11.16 18.69
C ASP A 103 20.00 -11.54 20.14
N LEU A 104 18.87 -12.21 20.38
CA LEU A 104 18.46 -12.73 21.68
C LEU A 104 19.45 -13.74 22.24
N ASP A 105 19.97 -14.67 21.42
CA ASP A 105 21.00 -15.65 21.81
C ASP A 105 22.30 -14.97 22.29
N LYS A 106 22.54 -13.73 21.87
CA LYS A 106 23.69 -12.91 22.30
C LYS A 106 23.36 -11.99 23.48
N GLY A 107 22.13 -12.05 24.01
CA GLY A 107 21.64 -11.15 25.05
C GLY A 107 21.47 -9.71 24.57
N LEU A 108 21.25 -9.50 23.27
CA LEU A 108 21.03 -8.17 22.68
C LEU A 108 19.54 -7.90 22.52
N GLN A 109 19.14 -6.63 22.68
CA GLN A 109 17.79 -6.16 22.41
C GLN A 109 17.60 -5.91 20.90
N THR A 110 16.42 -6.28 20.40
CA THR A 110 15.97 -5.91 19.05
C THR A 110 14.62 -5.21 19.15
N ASP A 111 14.53 -4.03 18.56
CA ASP A 111 13.29 -3.27 18.43
C ASP A 111 12.67 -3.53 17.06
N VAL A 112 11.36 -3.76 17.04
CA VAL A 112 10.58 -3.98 15.82
C VAL A 112 9.52 -2.92 15.70
N VAL A 113 9.39 -2.35 14.49
CA VAL A 113 8.42 -1.32 14.16
C VAL A 113 7.59 -1.77 12.97
N PHE A 114 6.29 -1.84 13.16
CA PHE A 114 5.32 -2.11 12.10
C PHE A 114 4.70 -0.80 11.64
N MET A 115 4.55 -0.68 10.32
CA MET A 115 3.98 0.47 9.63
C MET A 115 2.98 -0.03 8.60
N ASP A 116 1.76 0.46 8.71
CA ASP A 116 0.69 0.22 7.73
C ASP A 116 0.43 1.50 6.92
N ILE A 117 0.35 1.37 5.59
CA ILE A 117 0.05 2.49 4.69
C ILE A 117 -1.46 2.56 4.48
N SER A 118 -2.08 3.58 5.07
CA SER A 118 -3.53 3.79 4.96
C SER A 118 -3.99 3.93 3.50
N LYS A 119 -4.88 3.02 3.07
CA LYS A 119 -5.47 2.99 1.72
C LYS A 119 -4.41 2.96 0.60
N ALA A 120 -3.32 2.25 0.80
CA ALA A 120 -2.14 2.29 -0.07
C ALA A 120 -2.43 2.18 -1.58
N PHE A 121 -3.34 1.26 -1.95
CA PHE A 121 -3.73 1.06 -3.36
C PHE A 121 -4.50 2.24 -3.95
N ASP A 122 -5.27 3.00 -3.17
CA ASP A 122 -6.07 4.14 -3.62
C ASP A 122 -5.25 5.43 -3.74
N THR A 123 -4.10 5.47 -3.06
CA THR A 123 -3.27 6.66 -2.89
C THR A 123 -2.05 6.71 -3.81
N VAL A 124 -1.91 5.76 -4.74
CA VAL A 124 -0.81 5.71 -5.71
C VAL A 124 -0.90 6.89 -6.68
N ASP A 125 0.16 7.69 -6.79
CA ASP A 125 0.24 8.76 -7.77
C ASP A 125 0.55 8.18 -9.16
N HIS A 126 -0.32 8.45 -10.15
CA HIS A 126 -0.17 7.91 -11.50
C HIS A 126 1.10 8.40 -12.19
N SER A 127 1.49 9.65 -11.99
CA SER A 127 2.69 10.21 -12.63
C SER A 127 3.96 9.57 -12.07
N LYS A 128 4.04 9.39 -10.75
CA LYS A 128 5.16 8.72 -10.09
C LYS A 128 5.20 7.24 -10.43
N LEU A 129 4.04 6.57 -10.52
CA LEU A 129 3.99 5.17 -10.94
C LEU A 129 4.54 5.00 -12.35
N LEU A 130 4.16 5.87 -13.29
CA LEU A 130 4.69 5.84 -14.66
C LEU A 130 6.20 6.11 -14.70
N GLN A 131 6.70 7.02 -13.87
CA GLN A 131 8.13 7.26 -13.74
C GLN A 131 8.85 6.02 -13.20
N LYS A 132 8.37 5.41 -12.11
CA LYS A 132 8.95 4.19 -11.55
C LYS A 132 8.91 3.03 -12.54
N LEU A 133 7.82 2.86 -13.31
CA LEU A 133 7.76 1.86 -14.39
C LEU A 133 8.85 2.09 -15.44
N ARG A 134 9.14 3.36 -15.79
CA ARG A 134 10.23 3.73 -16.69
C ARG A 134 11.60 3.38 -16.10
N ASP A 135 11.80 3.66 -14.81
CA ASP A 135 13.05 3.36 -14.10
C ASP A 135 13.29 1.84 -13.99
N PHE A 136 12.20 1.07 -13.93
CA PHE A 136 12.19 -0.40 -14.06
C PHE A 136 12.45 -0.91 -15.50
N GLY A 137 12.70 -0.01 -16.46
CA GLY A 137 13.05 -0.36 -17.83
C GLY A 137 11.88 -0.49 -18.81
N LEU A 138 10.64 -0.16 -18.41
CA LEU A 138 9.53 -0.11 -19.36
C LEU A 138 9.68 1.12 -20.25
N SER A 139 9.43 0.93 -21.55
CA SER A 139 9.53 1.98 -22.55
C SER A 139 8.62 1.71 -23.73
N GLY A 140 8.55 2.68 -24.65
CA GLY A 140 7.79 2.57 -25.90
C GLY A 140 6.29 2.36 -25.68
N SER A 141 5.70 1.51 -26.52
CA SER A 141 4.25 1.27 -26.55
C SER A 141 3.70 0.70 -25.24
N LEU A 142 4.47 -0.10 -24.51
CA LEU A 142 3.99 -0.69 -23.26
C LEU A 142 3.85 0.37 -22.15
N LEU A 143 4.80 1.31 -22.07
CA LEU A 143 4.70 2.42 -21.11
C LEU A 143 3.53 3.35 -21.46
N LEU A 144 3.37 3.68 -22.75
CA LEU A 144 2.21 4.44 -23.24
C LEU A 144 0.88 3.71 -22.99
N TRP A 145 0.89 2.38 -23.08
CA TRP A 145 -0.28 1.57 -22.75
C TRP A 145 -0.63 1.67 -21.27
N PHE A 146 0.36 1.69 -20.36
CA PHE A 146 0.13 1.94 -18.93
C PHE A 146 -0.38 3.35 -18.63
N GLU A 147 0.16 4.35 -19.33
CA GLU A 147 -0.35 5.72 -19.25
C GLU A 147 -1.82 5.78 -19.66
N ASN A 148 -2.19 5.09 -20.76
CA ASN A 148 -3.58 4.95 -21.16
C ASN A 148 -4.41 4.10 -20.18
N TYR A 149 -3.83 3.06 -19.58
CA TYR A 149 -4.49 2.17 -18.62
C TYR A 149 -4.97 2.92 -17.37
N LEU A 150 -4.13 3.84 -16.87
CA LEU A 150 -4.37 4.63 -15.66
C LEU A 150 -5.23 5.87 -15.94
N SER A 151 -5.12 6.47 -17.13
CA SER A 151 -5.82 7.70 -17.48
C SER A 151 -7.27 7.51 -17.94
N GLY A 152 -8.10 8.52 -17.68
CA GLY A 152 -9.50 8.56 -18.12
C GLY A 152 -10.36 7.46 -17.51
N ARG A 153 -9.96 6.96 -16.34
CA ARG A 153 -10.74 5.99 -15.58
C ARG A 153 -11.82 6.67 -14.78
N CYS A 154 -12.95 5.98 -14.66
CA CYS A 154 -14.07 6.44 -13.87
C CYS A 154 -14.61 5.30 -12.99
N GLN A 155 -15.24 5.68 -11.90
CA GLN A 155 -15.94 4.76 -11.01
C GLN A 155 -17.34 5.25 -10.69
N ARG A 156 -18.24 4.31 -10.42
CA ARG A 156 -19.59 4.57 -9.92
C ARG A 156 -19.99 3.50 -8.92
N VAL A 157 -20.80 3.85 -7.93
CA VAL A 157 -21.27 2.91 -6.91
C VAL A 157 -22.57 2.26 -7.39
N THR A 158 -22.67 0.94 -7.27
CA THR A 158 -23.90 0.19 -7.58
C THR A 158 -24.38 -0.55 -6.34
N VAL A 159 -25.62 -0.28 -5.94
CA VAL A 159 -26.28 -0.90 -4.77
C VAL A 159 -27.69 -1.31 -5.17
N HIS A 160 -28.02 -2.59 -5.01
CA HIS A 160 -29.35 -3.14 -5.33
C HIS A 160 -29.88 -2.75 -6.73
N GLY A 161 -29.00 -2.72 -7.73
CA GLY A 161 -29.34 -2.37 -9.12
C GLY A 161 -29.40 -0.87 -9.41
N ALA A 162 -29.44 -0.01 -8.39
CA ALA A 162 -29.29 1.43 -8.55
C ALA A 162 -27.82 1.80 -8.70
N THR A 163 -27.54 2.81 -9.54
CA THR A 163 -26.16 3.22 -9.83
C THR A 163 -26.01 4.73 -9.64
N SER A 164 -24.92 5.15 -8.98
CA SER A 164 -24.59 6.56 -8.80
C SER A 164 -24.15 7.22 -10.11
N THR A 165 -23.99 8.54 -10.07
CA THR A 165 -23.19 9.25 -11.07
C THR A 165 -21.75 8.72 -11.08
N SER A 166 -21.12 8.83 -12.24
CA SER A 166 -19.74 8.41 -12.44
C SER A 166 -18.78 9.53 -12.06
N LEU A 167 -17.73 9.20 -11.31
CA LEU A 167 -16.67 10.11 -10.90
C LEU A 167 -15.32 9.66 -11.48
N PRO A 168 -14.43 10.60 -11.84
CA PRO A 168 -13.09 10.26 -12.31
C PRO A 168 -12.25 9.65 -11.19
N ILE A 169 -11.35 8.73 -11.55
CA ILE A 169 -10.31 8.19 -10.68
C ILE A 169 -9.01 8.93 -11.00
N THR A 170 -8.52 9.72 -10.05
CA THR A 170 -7.33 10.59 -10.23
C THR A 170 -6.06 10.04 -9.58
N SER A 171 -6.20 9.03 -8.71
CA SER A 171 -5.09 8.35 -8.04
C SER A 171 -5.47 6.89 -7.79
N GLY A 172 -4.48 6.11 -7.42
CA GLY A 172 -4.63 4.71 -7.06
C GLY A 172 -4.57 3.78 -8.26
N VAL A 173 -4.37 2.50 -7.96
CA VAL A 173 -4.51 1.41 -8.92
C VAL A 173 -5.87 0.73 -8.70
N PRO A 174 -6.55 0.27 -9.75
CA PRO A 174 -7.93 -0.19 -9.60
C PRO A 174 -8.03 -1.43 -8.68
N GLN A 175 -8.76 -1.32 -7.57
CA GLN A 175 -8.94 -2.45 -6.66
C GLN A 175 -9.72 -3.58 -7.35
N GLY A 176 -9.15 -4.78 -7.45
CA GLY A 176 -9.71 -5.89 -8.24
C GLY A 176 -9.13 -6.03 -9.65
N SER A 177 -8.20 -5.15 -10.03
CA SER A 177 -7.28 -5.36 -11.16
C SER A 177 -6.28 -6.47 -10.84
N LEU A 178 -5.91 -7.24 -11.85
CA LEU A 178 -4.83 -8.22 -11.75
C LEU A 178 -3.44 -7.56 -11.81
N LEU A 179 -3.34 -6.37 -12.42
CA LEU A 179 -2.10 -5.59 -12.47
C LEU A 179 -1.88 -4.76 -11.19
N ALA A 180 -2.94 -4.42 -10.45
CA ALA A 180 -2.83 -3.56 -9.27
C ALA A 180 -1.78 -4.02 -8.24
N PRO A 181 -1.72 -5.30 -7.82
CA PRO A 181 -0.69 -5.77 -6.90
C PRO A 181 0.73 -5.61 -7.45
N PHE A 182 0.94 -5.93 -8.73
CA PHE A 182 2.23 -5.78 -9.38
C PHE A 182 2.66 -4.30 -9.47
N LEU A 183 1.75 -3.43 -9.88
CA LEU A 183 2.00 -2.00 -9.97
C LEU A 183 2.32 -1.40 -8.59
N PHE A 184 1.66 -1.87 -7.54
CA PHE A 184 1.96 -1.46 -6.18
C PHE A 184 3.34 -1.95 -5.72
N SER A 185 3.70 -3.21 -6.01
CA SER A 185 5.05 -3.72 -5.71
C SER A 185 6.15 -2.92 -6.41
N VAL A 186 5.93 -2.50 -7.66
CA VAL A 186 6.84 -1.58 -8.39
C VAL A 186 6.88 -0.22 -7.71
N TYR A 187 5.73 0.29 -7.25
CA TYR A 187 5.62 1.61 -6.65
C TYR A 187 6.42 1.79 -5.37
N ILE A 188 6.38 0.77 -4.49
CA ILE A 188 7.02 0.78 -3.18
C ILE A 188 8.45 0.23 -3.20
N ASN A 189 8.95 -0.18 -4.38
CA ASN A 189 10.19 -0.96 -4.47
C ASN A 189 11.45 -0.21 -4.00
N ASP A 190 11.44 1.11 -4.11
CA ASP A 190 12.52 2.02 -3.70
C ASP A 190 12.41 2.48 -2.24
N LEU A 191 11.30 2.17 -1.55
CA LEU A 191 11.14 2.52 -0.14
C LEU A 191 12.32 2.01 0.72
N PRO A 192 12.79 0.74 0.59
CA PRO A 192 13.89 0.24 1.41
C PRO A 192 15.22 0.94 1.17
N ASP A 193 15.42 1.59 0.02
CA ASP A 193 16.66 2.32 -0.30
C ASP A 193 16.85 3.56 0.60
N ASN A 194 15.79 4.03 1.25
CA ASN A 194 15.79 5.16 2.17
C ASN A 194 16.14 4.76 3.62
N ILE A 195 16.44 3.48 3.85
CA ILE A 195 16.67 2.91 5.19
C ILE A 195 18.13 2.54 5.36
N SER A 196 18.66 2.77 6.57
CA SER A 196 20.01 2.37 6.94
C SER A 196 20.24 0.88 6.67
N ILE A 197 21.40 0.56 6.10
CA ILE A 197 21.88 -0.83 5.88
C ILE A 197 21.89 -1.67 7.18
N SER A 198 21.98 -1.01 8.34
CA SER A 198 21.99 -1.64 9.67
C SER A 198 20.58 -1.97 10.20
N THR A 199 19.54 -1.47 9.55
CA THR A 199 18.13 -1.71 9.89
C THR A 199 17.55 -2.70 8.89
N GLY A 200 16.97 -3.79 9.39
CA GLY A 200 16.32 -4.77 8.53
C GLY A 200 14.94 -4.29 8.10
N VAL A 201 14.70 -4.26 6.78
CA VAL A 201 13.39 -3.92 6.19
C VAL A 201 12.70 -5.18 5.67
N GLY A 202 11.39 -5.29 5.88
CA GLY A 202 10.54 -6.27 5.22
C GLY A 202 9.24 -5.62 4.74
N LEU A 203 8.93 -5.80 3.45
CA LEU A 203 7.69 -5.35 2.83
C LEU A 203 6.81 -6.55 2.52
N TYR A 204 5.50 -6.39 2.72
CA TYR A 204 4.50 -7.30 2.20
C TYR A 204 3.26 -6.50 1.81
N ALA A 205 3.09 -6.24 0.51
CA ALA A 205 2.09 -5.28 0.06
C ALA A 205 2.31 -3.93 0.78
N ASP A 206 1.27 -3.41 1.42
CA ASP A 206 1.23 -2.18 2.22
C ASP A 206 1.90 -2.30 3.60
N ASP A 207 2.03 -3.51 4.14
CA ASP A 207 2.69 -3.74 5.42
C ASP A 207 4.21 -3.56 5.29
N THR A 208 4.75 -2.61 6.05
CA THR A 208 6.19 -2.36 6.17
C THR A 208 6.65 -2.67 7.58
N LYS A 209 7.79 -3.35 7.69
CA LYS A 209 8.39 -3.72 8.97
C LYS A 209 9.85 -3.32 9.00
N LEU A 210 10.23 -2.62 10.06
CA LEU A 210 11.63 -2.38 10.42
C LEU A 210 12.00 -3.21 11.64
N HIS A 211 13.23 -3.68 11.70
CA HIS A 211 13.80 -4.24 12.91
C HIS A 211 15.28 -3.86 13.02
N ARG A 212 15.71 -3.50 14.23
CA ARG A 212 17.09 -3.08 14.48
C ARG A 212 17.55 -3.60 15.84
N CYS A 213 18.78 -4.12 15.90
CA CYS A 213 19.43 -4.39 17.17
C CYS A 213 19.81 -3.06 17.85
N VAL A 214 19.41 -2.88 19.10
CA VAL A 214 19.61 -1.64 19.86
C VAL A 214 20.50 -1.93 21.05
N GLN A 215 21.75 -1.46 21.01
CA GLN A 215 22.72 -1.65 22.10
C GLN A 215 22.99 -0.36 22.87
N ASN A 216 22.72 0.78 22.25
CA ASN A 216 22.99 2.09 22.82
C ASN A 216 22.02 3.14 22.25
N ARG A 217 22.07 4.35 22.81
CA ARG A 217 21.22 5.46 22.38
C ARG A 217 21.36 5.82 20.89
N ASN A 218 22.54 5.63 20.28
CA ASN A 218 22.74 5.96 18.87
C ASN A 218 21.99 4.97 17.97
N ASP A 219 21.86 3.70 18.36
CA ASP A 219 21.06 2.73 17.59
C ASP A 219 19.57 3.09 17.63
N ALA A 220 19.05 3.49 18.79
CA ALA A 220 17.68 3.96 18.93
C ALA A 220 17.42 5.23 18.10
N LEU A 221 18.36 6.18 18.11
CA LEU A 221 18.28 7.40 17.29
C LEU A 221 18.33 7.08 15.79
N ALA A 222 19.14 6.10 15.39
CA ALA A 222 19.22 5.67 14.00
C ALA A 222 17.93 4.98 13.54
N LEU A 223 17.32 4.12 14.36
CA LEU A 223 15.99 3.57 14.08
C LEU A 223 14.94 4.69 13.96
N GLN A 224 14.98 5.69 14.84
CA GLN A 224 14.08 6.84 14.75
C GLN A 224 14.28 7.65 13.46
N SER A 225 15.54 7.80 13.01
CA SER A 225 15.85 8.43 11.72
C SER A 225 15.30 7.62 10.55
N ASP A 226 15.40 6.28 10.59
CA ASP A 226 14.85 5.42 9.54
C ASP A 226 13.31 5.52 9.46
N ILE A 227 12.63 5.60 10.62
CA ILE A 227 11.18 5.86 10.68
C ILE A 227 10.85 7.22 10.04
N GLN A 228 11.66 8.25 10.30
CA GLN A 228 11.48 9.57 9.69
C GLN A 228 11.70 9.53 8.18
N SER A 229 12.71 8.80 7.69
CA SER A 229 12.95 8.60 6.26
C SER A 229 11.75 7.96 5.57
N LEU A 230 11.12 6.95 6.18
CA LEU A 230 9.89 6.35 5.64
C LEU A 230 8.72 7.32 5.60
N HIS A 231 8.58 8.13 6.66
CA HIS A 231 7.56 9.16 6.71
C HIS A 231 7.77 10.21 5.61
N CYS A 232 9.01 10.64 5.36
CA CYS A 232 9.34 11.54 4.26
C CYS A 232 9.04 10.90 2.90
N TRP A 233 9.51 9.67 2.67
CA TRP A 233 9.24 8.93 1.43
C TRP A 233 7.73 8.81 1.17
N SER A 234 6.92 8.52 2.19
CA SER A 234 5.47 8.45 2.06
C SER A 234 4.85 9.80 1.69
N ASN A 235 5.29 10.89 2.32
CA ASN A 235 4.78 12.22 1.97
C ASN A 235 5.12 12.61 0.53
N GLU A 236 6.27 12.18 0.04
CA GLU A 236 6.71 12.43 -1.33
C GLU A 236 5.99 11.53 -2.33
N ASN A 237 5.71 10.27 -1.99
CA ASN A 237 5.18 9.30 -2.94
C ASN A 237 3.65 9.18 -2.84
N ILE A 238 3.03 9.30 -1.69
CA ILE A 238 1.64 8.89 -1.48
C ILE A 238 0.69 10.10 -1.51
N VAL A 239 -0.37 10.01 -2.32
CA VAL A 239 -1.42 11.04 -2.37
C VAL A 239 -2.23 11.01 -1.08
N ARG A 240 -2.27 12.14 -0.35
CA ARG A 240 -3.04 12.25 0.90
C ARG A 240 -4.54 12.10 0.64
N SER A 241 -5.18 11.16 1.34
CA SER A 241 -6.62 10.96 1.31
C SER A 241 -7.27 11.37 2.64
N GLY A 242 -7.45 12.68 2.84
CA GLY A 242 -8.12 13.25 4.03
C GLY A 242 -7.19 13.57 5.22
N HIS A 243 -7.77 13.67 6.42
CA HIS A 243 -7.12 14.11 7.68
C HIS A 243 -6.46 12.97 8.50
N TYR A 244 -6.27 11.79 7.93
CA TYR A 244 -5.70 10.65 8.66
C TYR A 244 -4.18 10.61 8.56
N ASP A 245 -3.53 10.21 9.65
CA ASP A 245 -2.10 9.87 9.65
C ASP A 245 -1.86 8.73 8.65
N GLN A 246 -0.82 8.87 7.83
CA GLN A 246 -0.51 7.90 6.78
C GLN A 246 0.00 6.55 7.32
N PHE A 247 0.43 6.54 8.59
CA PHE A 247 1.03 5.39 9.27
C PHE A 247 0.38 5.11 10.62
N GLU A 248 0.02 3.84 10.84
CA GLU A 248 -0.15 3.31 12.20
C GLU A 248 1.17 2.64 12.61
N THR A 249 1.81 3.15 13.67
CA THR A 249 3.09 2.62 14.17
C THR A 249 2.86 1.75 15.41
N ILE A 250 3.24 0.48 15.33
CA ILE A 250 3.24 -0.43 16.48
C ILE A 250 4.69 -0.82 16.77
N MET A 251 5.18 -0.49 17.97
CA MET A 251 6.52 -0.84 18.44
C MET A 251 6.42 -2.01 19.41
N GLU A 252 7.18 -3.07 19.18
CA GLU A 252 7.34 -4.19 20.10
C GLU A 252 8.80 -4.28 20.56
N CYS A 253 9.02 -4.06 21.85
CA CYS A 253 10.32 -4.10 22.50
C CYS A 253 10.49 -5.46 23.18
N SER A 254 11.54 -6.21 22.84
CA SER A 254 11.82 -7.51 23.43
C SER A 254 12.66 -7.37 24.71
N ASP A 255 12.03 -6.90 25.79
CA ASP A 255 12.67 -6.90 27.12
C ASP A 255 12.52 -8.27 27.80
N GLN A 256 13.62 -9.00 27.97
CA GLN A 256 13.75 -9.99 29.03
C GLN A 256 15.11 -9.88 29.74
N GLN A 257 15.16 -9.08 30.82
CA GLN A 257 15.63 -9.53 32.13
C GLN A 257 15.24 -8.56 33.27
N SER A 258 14.73 -9.17 34.33
CA SER A 258 14.13 -8.68 35.58
C SER A 258 14.78 -7.48 36.31
N SER A 259 13.89 -6.61 36.81
CA SER A 259 13.93 -5.88 38.11
C SER A 259 13.92 -4.33 38.13
N VAL A 260 13.02 -3.65 37.39
CA VAL A 260 12.43 -2.38 37.88
C VAL A 260 10.96 -2.29 37.46
N LYS A 261 10.06 -2.86 38.27
CA LYS A 261 8.62 -2.59 38.16
C LYS A 261 8.29 -1.26 38.85
N SER A 262 8.44 -0.17 38.13
CA SER A 262 7.64 1.06 38.30
C SER A 262 8.14 2.12 37.32
N GLN A 263 7.24 2.61 36.47
CA GLN A 263 7.43 3.77 35.57
C GLN A 263 8.23 3.52 34.27
N GLN A 264 7.66 2.76 33.33
CA GLN A 264 7.97 2.95 31.90
C GLN A 264 6.81 2.49 30.99
N ASN A 265 5.58 2.88 31.33
CA ASN A 265 4.57 3.14 30.29
C ASN A 265 4.82 4.54 29.72
N ALA A 266 6.00 4.74 29.12
CA ALA A 266 6.25 5.92 28.31
C ALA A 266 5.69 5.60 26.93
N ARG A 267 4.49 6.11 26.65
CA ARG A 267 4.06 6.37 25.28
C ARG A 267 5.22 7.09 24.59
N VAL A 268 5.92 6.41 23.68
CA VAL A 268 6.63 7.13 22.62
C VAL A 268 5.52 7.61 21.70
N ASN A 269 4.87 8.72 22.09
CA ASN A 269 4.12 9.51 21.15
C ASN A 269 5.16 10.00 20.12
N PRO A 270 5.06 9.64 18.83
CA PRO A 270 5.80 10.36 17.82
C PRO A 270 5.31 11.81 17.91
N THR A 271 6.13 12.66 18.52
CA THR A 271 5.79 14.07 18.69
C THR A 271 6.09 14.71 17.34
N PHE A 272 5.09 14.72 16.46
CA PHE A 272 5.13 15.54 15.25
C PHE A 272 5.06 17.00 15.71
N TYR A 273 6.20 17.68 15.75
CA TYR A 273 6.23 19.12 15.96
C TYR A 273 5.62 19.80 14.71
N HIS A 274 4.32 20.07 14.76
CA HIS A 274 3.70 21.05 13.89
C HIS A 274 3.86 22.43 14.53
N GLY A 275 4.53 23.33 13.81
CA GLY A 275 4.68 24.73 14.19
C GLY A 275 3.32 25.41 14.36
N ASP A 276 3.27 26.25 15.39
CA ASP A 276 2.13 27.03 15.82
C ASP A 276 1.39 27.76 14.70
N ASN A 277 0.08 27.57 14.64
CA ASN A 277 -0.85 28.62 14.24
C ASN A 277 -2.07 28.52 15.15
N GLY A 278 -2.13 29.45 16.09
CA GLY A 278 -3.18 29.53 17.10
C GLY A 278 -4.55 29.80 16.49
N TYR A 279 -5.54 29.01 16.89
CA TYR A 279 -6.94 29.40 16.89
C TYR A 279 -7.61 28.78 18.12
N GLN A 280 -7.98 29.63 19.08
CA GLN A 280 -8.85 29.29 20.20
C GLN A 280 -10.25 28.94 19.66
N ARG A 281 -10.84 27.85 20.15
CA ARG A 281 -12.29 27.64 20.10
C ARG A 281 -12.84 27.41 21.50
N GLU A 282 -13.83 28.24 21.82
CA GLU A 282 -14.61 28.28 23.05
C GLU A 282 -15.28 26.95 23.38
N LYS A 283 -15.33 26.64 24.67
CA LYS A 283 -16.12 25.55 25.24
C LYS A 283 -17.61 25.89 25.14
N ALA A 284 -18.38 25.11 24.38
CA ALA A 284 -19.83 25.07 24.51
C ALA A 284 -20.22 24.05 25.60
N SER A 285 -20.83 24.57 26.66
CA SER A 285 -21.44 23.83 27.78
C SER A 285 -22.72 23.11 27.34
N VAL A 286 -22.85 21.83 27.70
CA VAL A 286 -24.09 21.05 27.60
C VAL A 286 -24.94 21.31 28.87
N PRO A 287 -26.25 21.63 28.78
CA PRO A 287 -27.11 21.65 29.94
C PRO A 287 -27.61 20.25 30.29
N SER A 288 -27.49 19.92 31.57
CA SER A 288 -28.15 18.80 32.25
C SER A 288 -29.66 18.87 32.12
N THR A 289 -30.30 17.79 31.68
CA THR A 289 -31.74 17.58 31.88
C THR A 289 -31.94 16.54 32.97
N SER A 290 -32.39 17.00 34.14
CA SER A 290 -32.95 16.20 35.21
C SER A 290 -34.48 16.19 35.09
N ALA A 291 -35.03 14.99 35.24
CA ALA A 291 -36.43 14.60 35.45
C ALA A 291 -37.47 15.67 35.82
N LYS A 292 -38.61 15.62 35.12
CA LYS A 292 -39.92 15.21 35.68
C LYS A 292 -40.86 14.80 34.54
#